data_AF-A0A535E918-F1
#
_entry.id   AF-A0A535E918-F1
#
_cell.length_a   1.000
_cell.length_b   1.000
_cell.length_c   1.000
_cell.angle_alpha   90.00
_cell.angle_beta   90.00
_cell.angle_gamma   90.00
#
_symmetry.space_group_name_H-M   'P 1'
#
loop_
_entity.id
_entity.type
_entity.pdbx_description
1 polymer ?
#
loop_
_entity_poly.entity_id
_entity_poly.type
_entity_poly.pdbx_seq_one_letter_code
_entity_poly.pdbx_strand_id
1 'polypeptide(L)'
;MARSSTPRRGPRRSSRTRTRNTDGEVQKEEAVVLDAVVTQALPNAMFEVQLENEHKLIAYAAGRMRRYFIRITPGDRIRVELSPYDLTRGRIVYRYRD
;
A
#
# COMPACT_ATOMS: atom_id res chain seq x y z
N MET A 1 5.62 50.68 -47.62
CA MET A 1 4.79 50.66 -46.39
C MET A 1 4.47 49.21 -46.04
N ALA A 2 4.77 48.79 -44.80
CA ALA A 2 4.15 47.75 -43.96
C ALA A 2 3.75 46.37 -44.56
N ARG A 3 3.91 45.19 -43.93
CA ARG A 3 4.38 44.76 -42.59
C ARG A 3 4.54 43.22 -42.64
N SER A 4 5.47 42.74 -41.82
CA SER A 4 5.67 41.38 -41.28
C SER A 4 4.41 40.56 -40.95
N SER A 5 4.49 39.21 -41.03
CA SER A 5 4.42 38.32 -39.85
C SER A 5 4.31 36.81 -40.18
N THR A 6 5.36 36.08 -39.77
CA THR A 6 5.47 34.71 -39.19
C THR A 6 4.32 33.67 -39.22
N PRO A 7 4.66 32.36 -39.23
CA PRO A 7 3.72 31.25 -39.46
C PRO A 7 2.95 30.86 -38.19
N ARG A 8 1.66 30.54 -38.33
CA ARG A 8 0.83 30.01 -37.24
C ARG A 8 0.95 28.48 -37.14
N ARG A 9 1.75 28.07 -36.15
CA ARG A 9 1.78 26.81 -35.41
C ARG A 9 0.46 26.00 -35.50
N GLY A 10 0.53 24.78 -36.04
CA GLY A 10 -0.54 23.79 -35.90
C GLY A 10 -0.74 23.35 -34.45
N PRO A 11 -1.96 22.96 -34.04
CA PRO A 11 -2.18 22.45 -32.69
C PRO A 11 -1.55 21.07 -32.54
N ARG A 12 -0.65 20.96 -31.55
CA ARG A 12 0.00 19.71 -31.13
C ARG A 12 -1.07 18.74 -30.60
N ARG A 13 -1.02 17.51 -31.10
CA ARG A 13 -1.68 16.32 -30.55
C ARG A 13 -1.30 16.17 -29.08
N SER A 14 -2.27 16.07 -28.17
CA SER A 14 -2.09 15.21 -27.00
C SER A 14 -3.40 14.52 -26.64
N SER A 15 -3.30 13.20 -26.67
CA SER A 15 -4.29 12.23 -26.25
C SER A 15 -4.75 12.49 -24.83
N ARG A 16 -6.03 12.81 -24.65
CA ARG A 16 -6.72 12.68 -23.36
C ARG A 16 -6.84 11.20 -23.02
N THR A 17 -5.87 10.64 -22.32
CA THR A 17 -6.08 9.41 -21.55
C THR A 17 -7.01 9.75 -20.39
N ARG A 18 -8.29 9.39 -20.54
CA ARG A 18 -9.24 9.30 -19.43
C ARG A 18 -8.84 8.12 -18.56
N THR A 19 -8.10 8.36 -17.49
CA THR A 19 -7.99 7.38 -16.40
C THR A 19 -9.29 7.46 -15.59
N ARG A 20 -10.20 6.51 -15.83
CA ARG A 20 -11.34 6.26 -14.93
C ARG A 20 -10.78 5.52 -13.71
N ASN A 21 -10.63 6.21 -12.59
CA ASN A 21 -10.46 5.53 -11.31
C ASN A 21 -11.83 4.99 -10.89
N THR A 22 -11.99 3.68 -10.94
CA THR A 22 -13.07 2.95 -10.27
C THR A 22 -12.66 2.75 -8.82
N ASP A 23 -12.96 3.74 -7.98
CA ASP A 23 -12.93 3.56 -6.53
C ASP A 23 -14.20 2.77 -6.16
N GLY A 24 -14.09 1.43 -6.21
CA GLY A 24 -15.12 0.55 -5.70
C GLY A 24 -15.25 0.75 -4.19
N GLU A 25 -16.32 1.39 -3.75
CA GLU A 25 -16.79 1.34 -2.37
C GLU A 25 -17.27 -0.09 -2.08
N VAL A 26 -16.33 -0.95 -1.69
CA VAL A 26 -16.65 -2.23 -1.09
C VAL A 26 -16.94 -1.96 0.39
N GLN A 27 -18.12 -2.37 0.83
CA GLN A 27 -18.59 -2.24 2.21
C GLN A 27 -17.49 -2.74 3.15
N LYS A 28 -17.00 -1.84 4.00
CA LYS A 28 -15.94 -2.14 4.96
C LYS A 28 -16.52 -3.07 6.03
N GLU A 29 -16.52 -4.36 5.76
CA GLU A 29 -16.49 -5.34 6.85
C GLU A 29 -15.34 -4.94 7.77
N GLU A 30 -15.64 -4.83 9.07
CA GLU A 30 -14.69 -4.37 10.06
C GLU A 30 -13.45 -5.27 10.06
N ALA A 31 -12.33 -4.75 9.58
CA ALA A 31 -11.08 -5.48 9.57
C ALA A 31 -10.65 -5.77 11.02
N VAL A 32 -10.42 -7.04 11.34
CA VAL A 32 -9.98 -7.44 12.67
C VAL A 32 -8.54 -6.99 12.86
N VAL A 33 -8.29 -6.22 13.91
CA VAL A 33 -6.96 -5.67 14.19
C VAL A 33 -6.33 -6.44 15.34
N LEU A 34 -5.15 -7.01 15.11
CA LEU A 34 -4.41 -7.79 16.09
C LEU A 34 -2.95 -7.35 16.16
N ASP A 35 -2.31 -7.64 17.28
CA ASP A 35 -0.88 -7.43 17.47
C ASP A 35 -0.10 -8.71 17.10
N ALA A 36 1.09 -8.50 16.54
CA ALA A 36 1.95 -9.56 16.06
C ALA A 36 3.43 -9.20 16.18
N VAL A 37 4.29 -10.21 16.14
CA VAL A 37 5.74 -10.06 16.07
C VAL A 37 6.23 -10.56 14.71
N VAL A 38 7.13 -9.80 14.08
CA VAL A 38 7.74 -10.21 12.81
C VAL A 38 8.75 -11.33 13.06
N THR A 39 8.54 -12.50 12.45
CA THR A 39 9.44 -13.64 12.58
C THR A 39 10.51 -13.61 11.49
N GLN A 40 10.10 -13.40 10.24
CA GLN A 40 11.01 -13.43 9.09
C GLN A 40 10.60 -12.45 8.00
N ALA A 41 11.59 -11.88 7.30
CA ALA A 41 11.37 -11.09 6.10
C ALA A 41 11.50 -11.99 4.86
N LEU A 42 10.49 -11.97 4.00
CA LEU A 42 10.40 -12.74 2.76
C LEU A 42 10.65 -11.82 1.54
N PRO A 43 10.95 -12.41 0.36
CA PRO A 43 11.02 -11.66 -0.89
C PRO A 43 9.72 -10.87 -1.17
N ASN A 44 9.81 -9.82 -1.99
CA ASN A 44 8.67 -8.96 -2.37
C ASN A 44 8.06 -8.11 -1.23
N ALA A 45 8.85 -7.81 -0.19
CA ALA A 45 8.40 -7.03 0.97
C ALA A 45 7.19 -7.69 1.68
N MET A 46 7.22 -9.02 1.73
CA MET A 46 6.32 -9.85 2.51
C MET A 46 7.01 -10.17 3.84
N PHE A 47 6.24 -10.28 4.90
CA PHE A 47 6.76 -10.59 6.22
C PHE A 47 5.98 -11.76 6.80
N GLU A 48 6.69 -12.76 7.28
CA GLU A 48 6.10 -13.80 8.12
C GLU A 48 5.97 -13.23 9.53
N VAL A 49 4.76 -13.23 10.06
CA VAL A 49 4.44 -12.64 11.35
C VAL A 49 3.68 -13.66 12.19
N GLN A 50 3.96 -13.66 13.47
CA GLN A 50 3.34 -14.52 14.46
C GLN A 50 2.43 -13.67 15.34
N LEU A 51 1.14 -14.00 15.32
CA LEU A 51 0.14 -13.43 16.22
C LEU A 51 0.38 -13.91 17.65
N GLU A 52 -0.17 -13.21 18.63
CA GLU A 52 -0.17 -13.64 20.04
C GLU A 52 -0.86 -15.00 20.23
N ASN A 53 -1.80 -15.35 19.34
CA ASN A 53 -2.51 -16.63 19.32
C ASN A 53 -1.66 -17.78 18.71
N GLU A 54 -0.34 -17.63 18.61
CA GLU A 54 0.61 -18.58 17.99
C GLU A 54 0.39 -18.87 16.49
N HIS A 55 -0.57 -18.22 15.85
CA HIS A 55 -0.86 -18.37 14.43
C HIS A 55 0.13 -17.57 13.58
N LYS A 56 0.67 -18.22 12.55
CA LYS A 56 1.57 -17.62 11.57
C LYS A 56 0.80 -17.18 10.34
N LEU A 57 1.11 -15.99 9.85
CA LEU A 57 0.49 -15.43 8.66
C LEU A 57 1.48 -14.61 7.86
N ILE A 58 1.10 -14.35 6.62
CA ILE A 58 1.88 -13.54 5.69
C ILE A 58 1.27 -12.15 5.66
N ALA A 59 2.06 -11.15 6.03
CA ALA A 59 1.63 -9.77 6.07
C ALA A 59 2.38 -8.88 5.09
N TYR A 60 1.66 -7.90 4.53
CA TYR A 60 2.19 -6.89 3.62
C TYR A 60 2.20 -5.52 4.29
N ALA A 61 3.26 -4.74 4.08
CA ALA A 61 3.31 -3.37 4.56
C ALA A 61 2.23 -2.50 3.90
N ALA A 62 1.44 -1.77 4.68
CA ALA A 62 0.48 -0.82 4.14
C ALA A 62 1.18 0.26 3.30
N GLY A 63 0.49 0.78 2.29
CA GLY A 63 1.04 1.85 1.44
C GLY A 63 1.49 3.08 2.22
N ARG A 64 0.82 3.39 3.35
CA ARG A 64 1.25 4.45 4.28
C ARG A 64 2.65 4.19 4.84
N MET A 65 2.98 2.95 5.23
CA MET A 65 4.31 2.62 5.74
C MET A 65 5.41 2.86 4.70
N ARG A 66 5.13 2.53 3.43
CA ARG A 66 6.07 2.79 2.32
C ARG A 66 6.29 4.29 2.11
N ARG A 67 5.24 5.11 2.20
CA ARG A 67 5.34 6.59 2.07
C ARG A 67 6.18 7.21 3.18
N TYR A 68 6.10 6.68 4.39
CA TYR A 68 6.86 7.15 5.55
C TYR A 68 8.20 6.44 5.76
N PHE A 69 8.65 5.63 4.78
CA PHE A 69 9.92 4.89 4.85
C PHE A 69 10.08 4.06 6.13
N ILE A 70 8.99 3.51 6.66
CA ILE A 70 9.04 2.68 7.87
C ILE A 70 9.67 1.34 7.50
N ARG A 71 10.87 1.09 8.01
CA ARG A 71 11.58 -0.18 7.85
C ARG A 71 11.01 -1.20 8.84
N ILE A 72 10.71 -2.40 8.36
CA ILE A 72 10.25 -3.52 9.18
C ILE A 72 11.39 -4.55 9.22
N THR A 73 11.77 -4.98 10.41
CA THR A 73 12.86 -5.93 10.67
C THR A 73 12.30 -7.12 11.47
N PRO A 74 12.86 -8.33 11.32
CA PRO A 74 12.54 -9.44 12.22
C PRO A 74 12.75 -9.05 13.69
N GLY A 75 11.81 -9.44 14.55
CA GLY A 75 11.75 -9.07 15.96
C GLY A 75 10.92 -7.82 16.27
N ASP A 76 10.50 -7.06 15.25
CA ASP A 76 9.65 -5.88 15.47
C ASP A 76 8.24 -6.28 15.91
N ARG A 77 7.72 -5.57 16.92
CA ARG A 77 6.30 -5.59 17.27
C ARG A 77 5.52 -4.72 16.30
N ILE A 78 4.44 -5.27 15.75
CA ILE A 78 3.64 -4.62 14.73
C ILE A 78 2.14 -4.83 14.99
N ARG A 79 1.34 -3.96 14.40
CA ARG A 79 -0.12 -4.08 14.37
C ARG A 79 -0.59 -4.47 12.98
N VAL A 80 -1.36 -5.54 12.90
CA VAL A 80 -1.81 -6.16 11.65
C VAL A 80 -3.33 -6.13 11.58
N GLU A 81 -3.85 -5.64 10.45
CA GLU A 81 -5.25 -5.77 10.06
C GLU A 81 -5.41 -7.04 9.23
N LEU A 82 -6.24 -7.98 9.68
CA LEU A 82 -6.58 -9.17 8.92
C LEU A 82 -7.67 -8.87 7.90
N SER A 83 -7.58 -9.53 6.75
CA SER A 83 -8.68 -9.49 5.79
C SER A 83 -9.85 -10.32 6.33
N PRO A 84 -11.09 -9.81 6.30
CA PRO A 84 -12.25 -10.53 6.82
C PRO A 84 -12.52 -11.84 6.04
N TYR A 85 -12.02 -11.94 4.81
CA TYR A 85 -12.15 -13.11 3.95
C TYR A 85 -11.01 -14.14 4.12
N ASP A 86 -9.84 -13.72 4.63
CA ASP A 86 -8.66 -14.57 4.73
C ASP A 86 -7.81 -14.21 5.96
N LEU A 87 -7.87 -15.08 6.97
CA LEU A 87 -7.13 -14.95 8.23
C LEU A 87 -5.63 -15.28 8.08
N THR A 88 -5.20 -15.85 6.96
CA THR A 88 -3.78 -16.16 6.67
C THR A 88 -3.02 -14.99 6.06
N ARG A 89 -3.74 -13.91 5.70
CA ARG A 89 -3.17 -12.71 5.09
C ARG A 89 -3.51 -11.47 5.89
N GLY A 90 -2.47 -10.68 6.15
CA GLY A 90 -2.57 -9.47 6.95
C GLY A 90 -2.00 -8.24 6.26
N ARG A 91 -2.43 -7.07 6.73
CA ARG A 91 -1.88 -5.77 6.36
C ARG A 91 -1.24 -5.14 7.58
N ILE A 92 0.06 -4.85 7.48
CA ILE A 92 0.80 -4.17 8.55
C ILE A 92 0.45 -2.68 8.49
N VAL A 93 -0.18 -2.17 9.53
CA VAL A 93 -0.65 -0.78 9.58
C VAL A 93 0.24 0.08 10.46
N TYR A 94 0.83 -0.51 11.49
CA TYR A 94 1.65 0.18 12.45
C TYR A 94 2.82 -0.69 12.92
N ARG A 95 3.93 -0.04 13.24
CA ARG A 95 5.08 -0.64 13.92
C ARG A 95 5.22 0.06 15.26
N TYR A 96 5.27 -0.72 16.34
CA TYR A 96 5.54 -0.18 17.66
C TYR A 96 6.99 0.28 17.76
N ARG A 97 7.18 1.40 18.44
CA ARG A 97 8.49 2.00 18.68
C ARG A 97 8.81 1.76 20.14
N ASP A 98 9.54 0.68 20.41
CA ASP A 98 10.20 0.48 21.70
C ASP A 98 11.56 1.21 21.70
#